data_AF-A0A940UTN3-F1
#
_entry.id   AF-A0A940UTN3-F1
#
_cell.length_a   1.000
_cell.length_b   1.000
_cell.length_c   1.000
_cell.angle_alpha   90.00
_cell.angle_beta   90.00
_cell.angle_gamma   90.00
#
_symmetry.space_group_name_H-M   'P 1'
#
loop_
_entity.id
_entity.type
_entity.pdbx_description
1 polymer ?
#
loop_
_entity_poly.entity_id
_entity_poly.type
_entity_poly.pdbx_seq_one_letter_code
_entity_poly.pdbx_strand_id
1 'polypeptide(L)'
;MGSVDILISCISEGKPVIPPHCLVKDLVVLDAYYKEETPLVREAKAKRCTVIDGRDWLLFQGARAFSHFTGSEPPLAAMRRALYADRTYTKKNIALIGFMGTGKSTVSRYLAESLRMTSIDIDCEIERKNGSSITDIFKNLGEDSFRRMEEHEIDALAGLSGRIISCGGGAVLNKASMDRLRQNATVIWLNAGVETILQRIGNDRSRPLLNVQDRRSEIEMLLRLRTDHYALASDLVINTDEKEPGEIAKRIYDEINTSLER
;
A
#
# COMPACT_ATOMS: atom_id res chain seq x y z
N MET A 1 7.42 39.48 25.73
CA MET A 1 6.75 38.16 25.69
C MET A 1 7.11 37.46 26.99
N GLY A 2 6.14 36.84 27.67
CA GLY A 2 6.40 36.08 28.90
C GLY A 2 7.38 34.91 28.66
N SER A 3 7.85 34.27 29.73
CA SER A 3 8.67 33.06 29.60
C SER A 3 7.87 31.98 28.88
N VAL A 4 8.20 31.74 27.62
CA VAL A 4 7.66 30.62 26.85
C VAL A 4 8.56 29.43 27.13
N ASP A 5 8.04 28.40 27.76
CA ASP A 5 8.79 27.16 28.02
C ASP A 5 8.69 26.18 26.84
N ILE A 6 7.60 26.27 26.07
CA ILE A 6 7.30 25.38 24.96
C ILE A 6 6.78 26.18 23.75
N LEU A 7 7.40 25.95 22.59
CA LEU A 7 6.99 26.45 21.29
C LEU A 7 6.53 25.27 20.43
N ILE A 8 5.31 25.34 19.89
CA ILE A 8 4.77 24.33 18.96
C ILE A 8 4.58 24.97 17.59
N SER A 9 5.26 24.45 16.58
CA SER A 9 5.09 24.81 15.18
C SER A 9 4.31 23.72 14.45
N CYS A 10 3.30 24.13 13.68
CA CYS A 10 2.57 23.26 12.76
C CYS A 10 2.64 23.76 11.32
N ILE A 11 3.61 24.64 11.02
CA ILE A 11 3.70 25.37 9.76
C ILE A 11 4.64 24.61 8.83
N SER A 12 4.17 24.30 7.62
CA SER A 12 4.92 23.55 6.60
C SER A 12 5.85 24.41 5.73
N GLU A 13 5.88 25.74 5.92
CA GLU A 13 6.56 26.67 5.03
C GLU A 13 7.97 27.08 5.50
N GLY A 14 8.89 27.21 4.54
CA GLY A 14 10.33 27.45 4.76
C GLY A 14 10.75 28.85 5.22
N LYS A 15 9.85 29.67 5.79
CA LYS A 15 10.23 30.95 6.42
C LYS A 15 10.10 30.86 7.94
N PRO A 16 11.12 31.25 8.72
CA PRO A 16 11.01 31.31 10.17
C PRO A 16 9.91 32.32 10.55
N VAL A 17 8.80 31.82 11.09
CA VAL A 17 7.71 32.67 11.62
C VAL A 17 8.08 33.20 13.00
N ILE A 18 9.03 32.55 13.67
CA ILE A 18 9.51 32.90 15.00
C ILE A 18 10.84 33.65 14.87
N PRO A 19 10.96 34.88 15.42
CA PRO A 19 12.22 35.61 15.42
C PRO A 19 13.33 34.84 16.16
N PRO A 20 14.57 34.81 15.64
CA PRO A 20 15.68 34.04 16.24
C PRO A 20 16.04 34.42 17.69
N HIS A 21 15.68 35.63 18.12
CA HIS A 21 15.92 36.10 19.49
C HIS A 21 14.95 35.49 20.52
N CYS A 22 13.85 34.90 20.06
CA CYS A 22 12.90 34.18 20.92
C CYS A 22 13.37 32.75 21.24
N LEU A 23 14.35 32.23 20.49
CA LEU A 23 14.93 30.90 20.68
C LEU A 23 16.05 30.96 21.72
N VAL A 24 15.76 30.45 22.91
CA VAL A 24 16.68 30.42 24.06
C VAL A 24 16.96 28.97 24.47
N LYS A 25 18.10 28.72 25.11
CA LYS A 25 18.61 27.38 25.41
C LYS A 25 17.61 26.45 26.11
N ASP A 26 16.82 26.98 27.04
CA ASP A 26 15.92 26.16 27.85
C ASP A 26 14.51 26.00 27.23
N LEU A 27 14.28 26.59 26.05
CA LEU A 27 13.04 26.44 25.31
C LEU A 27 12.93 25.03 24.70
N VAL A 28 11.75 24.42 24.82
CA VAL A 28 11.39 23.21 24.07
C VAL A 28 10.67 23.61 22.79
N VAL A 29 11.16 23.14 21.64
CA VAL A 29 10.56 23.38 20.32
C VAL A 29 10.02 22.05 19.78
N LEU A 30 8.71 21.99 19.59
CA LEU A 30 8.03 20.89 18.91
C LEU A 30 7.65 21.35 17.52
N ASP A 31 8.05 20.59 16.51
CA ASP A 31 7.75 20.94 15.13
C ASP A 31 6.96 19.80 14.48
N ALA A 32 5.65 19.99 14.29
CA ALA A 32 4.74 19.03 13.69
C ALA A 32 4.85 18.98 12.16
N TYR A 33 6.07 19.14 11.63
CA TYR A 33 6.41 18.96 10.23
C TYR A 33 7.25 17.69 10.06
N TYR A 34 6.71 16.72 9.31
CA TYR A 34 7.21 15.34 9.30
C TYR A 34 8.17 15.05 8.14
N LYS A 35 8.33 15.99 7.20
CA LYS A 35 9.09 15.77 5.96
C LYS A 35 10.58 15.97 6.16
N GLU A 36 11.01 17.22 6.26
CA GLU A 36 12.41 17.61 6.34
C GLU A 36 12.66 18.53 7.54
N GLU A 37 13.92 18.77 7.85
CA GLU A 37 14.30 19.68 8.93
C GLU A 37 13.94 21.12 8.57
N THR A 38 13.02 21.72 9.32
CA THR A 38 12.60 23.10 9.07
C THR A 38 13.68 24.12 9.44
N PRO A 39 13.64 25.34 8.89
CA PRO A 39 14.47 26.45 9.37
C PRO A 39 14.34 26.68 10.88
N LEU A 40 13.13 26.55 11.43
CA LEU A 40 12.89 26.67 12.87
C LEU A 40 13.67 25.62 13.66
N VAL A 41 13.61 24.34 13.24
CA VAL A 41 14.36 23.27 13.90
C VAL A 41 15.87 23.51 13.81
N ARG A 42 16.38 23.92 12.64
CA ARG A 42 17.81 24.25 12.46
C ARG A 42 18.26 25.37 13.38
N GLU A 43 17.50 26.46 13.44
CA GLU A 43 17.79 27.61 14.30
C GLU A 43 17.68 27.26 15.78
N ALA A 44 16.66 26.50 16.17
CA ALA A 44 16.46 26.04 17.54
C ALA A 44 17.62 25.15 18.00
N LYS A 45 18.08 24.21 17.16
CA LYS A 45 19.28 23.41 17.42
C LYS A 45 20.53 24.28 17.55
N ALA A 46 20.72 25.26 16.66
CA ALA A 46 21.85 26.19 16.73
C ALA A 46 21.85 27.04 18.03
N LYS A 47 20.66 27.36 18.53
CA LYS A 47 20.45 28.06 19.82
C LYS A 47 20.44 27.14 21.03
N ARG A 48 20.67 25.84 20.84
CA ARG A 48 20.70 24.79 21.87
C ARG A 48 19.37 24.61 22.62
N CYS A 49 18.25 24.92 21.97
CA CYS A 49 16.92 24.54 22.45
C CYS A 49 16.81 23.00 22.52
N THR A 50 15.88 22.50 23.34
CA THR A 50 15.45 21.10 23.22
C THR A 50 14.50 20.99 22.04
N VAL A 51 14.76 20.09 21.08
CA VAL A 51 13.93 19.96 19.88
C VAL A 51 13.32 18.58 19.78
N ILE A 52 12.01 18.53 19.53
CA ILE A 52 11.27 17.33 19.11
C ILE A 52 10.78 17.59 17.69
N ASP A 53 11.43 16.95 16.70
CA ASP A 53 11.01 17.07 15.31
C ASP A 53 9.74 16.23 15.03
N GLY A 54 9.12 16.45 13.87
CA GLY A 54 7.87 15.80 13.54
C GLY A 54 7.99 14.28 13.48
N ARG A 55 9.09 13.74 12.96
CA ARG A 55 9.29 12.29 12.90
C ARG A 55 9.42 11.70 14.30
N ASP A 56 10.12 12.35 15.21
CA ASP A 56 10.17 11.94 16.61
C ASP A 56 8.80 12.00 17.28
N TRP A 57 8.02 13.04 17.01
CA TRP A 57 6.65 13.14 17.47
C TRP A 57 5.80 11.95 16.98
N LEU A 58 5.85 11.65 15.68
CA LEU A 58 5.14 10.52 15.08
C LEU A 58 5.57 9.17 15.68
N LEU A 59 6.88 8.99 15.90
CA LEU A 59 7.43 7.80 16.53
C LEU A 59 6.82 7.55 17.91
N PHE A 60 6.77 8.57 18.76
CA PHE A 60 6.23 8.42 20.12
C PHE A 60 4.71 8.23 20.14
N GLN A 61 3.97 8.84 19.21
CA GLN A 61 2.55 8.54 19.01
C GLN A 61 2.34 7.07 18.59
N GLY A 62 3.10 6.61 17.60
CA GLY A 62 3.06 5.23 17.12
C GLY A 62 3.45 4.22 18.20
N ALA A 63 4.46 4.53 19.02
CA ALA A 63 4.88 3.70 20.14
C ALA A 63 3.77 3.54 21.19
N ARG A 64 3.06 4.64 21.49
CA ARG A 64 1.92 4.58 22.42
C ARG A 64 0.78 3.74 21.86
N ALA A 65 0.48 3.88 20.57
CA ALA A 65 -0.52 3.06 19.89
C ALA A 65 -0.13 1.58 19.88
N PHE A 66 1.14 1.26 19.59
CA PHE A 66 1.66 -0.11 19.64
C PHE A 66 1.42 -0.75 21.01
N SER A 67 1.78 -0.09 22.10
CA SER A 67 1.53 -0.64 23.44
C SER A 67 0.06 -0.81 23.76
N HIS A 68 -0.80 0.12 23.31
CA HIS A 68 -2.24 0.01 23.52
C HIS A 68 -2.84 -1.20 22.79
N PHE A 69 -2.44 -1.44 21.53
CA PHE A 69 -2.97 -2.55 20.74
C PHE A 69 -2.36 -3.91 21.07
N THR A 70 -1.09 -3.95 21.49
CA THR A 70 -0.35 -5.21 21.68
C THR A 70 -0.16 -5.62 23.13
N GLY A 71 -0.38 -4.71 24.09
CA GLY A 71 -0.05 -4.93 25.50
C GLY A 71 1.45 -5.06 25.79
N SER A 72 2.32 -4.80 24.80
CA SER A 72 3.77 -4.98 24.90
C SER A 72 4.52 -3.64 24.89
N GLU A 73 5.76 -3.64 25.39
CA GLU A 73 6.64 -2.48 25.26
C GLU A 73 7.01 -2.24 23.78
N PRO A 74 6.98 -0.98 23.32
CA PRO A 74 7.25 -0.69 21.93
C PRO A 74 8.76 -0.82 21.65
N PRO A 75 9.18 -1.52 20.58
CA PRO A 75 10.59 -1.64 20.23
C PRO A 75 11.10 -0.33 19.60
N LEU A 76 11.25 0.72 20.42
CA LEU A 76 11.51 2.10 19.98
C LEU A 76 12.71 2.22 19.04
N ALA A 77 13.80 1.50 19.30
CA ALA A 77 14.97 1.51 18.43
C ALA A 77 14.66 0.94 17.03
N ALA A 78 13.85 -0.11 16.93
CA ALA A 78 13.43 -0.70 15.65
C ALA A 78 12.46 0.24 14.91
N MET A 79 11.48 0.80 15.64
CA MET A 79 10.53 1.76 15.08
C MET A 79 11.23 3.03 14.57
N ARG A 80 12.17 3.57 15.36
CA ARG A 80 13.01 4.71 14.98
C ARG A 80 13.83 4.40 13.73
N ARG A 81 14.53 3.26 13.70
CA ARG A 81 15.26 2.82 12.50
C ARG A 81 14.34 2.71 11.29
N ALA A 82 13.14 2.17 11.44
CA ALA A 82 12.18 2.04 10.35
C ALA A 82 11.66 3.39 9.85
N LEU A 83 11.50 4.37 10.74
CA LEU A 83 10.98 5.70 10.42
C LEU A 83 12.02 6.60 9.73
N TYR A 84 13.29 6.50 10.16
CA TYR A 84 14.40 7.27 9.58
C TYR A 84 15.22 6.48 8.55
N ALA A 85 14.86 5.23 8.29
CA ALA A 85 15.44 4.49 7.17
C ALA A 85 15.15 5.26 5.89
N ASP A 86 16.21 5.54 5.14
CA ASP A 86 16.15 6.16 3.82
C ASP A 86 15.48 5.16 2.87
N ARG A 87 14.14 5.18 2.85
CA ARG A 87 13.37 4.42 1.88
C ARG A 87 13.35 5.24 0.61
N THR A 88 14.45 5.22 -0.13
CA THR A 88 14.28 5.22 -1.58
C THR A 88 13.30 4.09 -1.87
N TYR A 89 12.24 4.39 -2.60
CA TYR A 89 11.31 3.36 -3.01
C TYR A 89 12.06 2.44 -3.98
N THR A 90 12.72 1.43 -3.44
CA THR A 90 13.60 0.50 -4.17
C THR A 90 12.79 -0.61 -4.84
N LYS A 91 11.50 -0.73 -4.50
CA LYS A 91 10.60 -1.69 -5.11
C LYS A 91 10.37 -1.29 -6.56
N LYS A 92 10.82 -2.16 -7.46
CA LYS A 92 10.85 -1.88 -8.91
C LYS A 92 9.53 -2.22 -9.59
N ASN A 93 8.61 -2.87 -8.87
CA ASN A 93 7.31 -3.29 -9.37
C ASN A 93 6.18 -2.80 -8.46
N ILE A 94 4.96 -2.83 -9.00
CA ILE A 94 3.71 -2.67 -8.27
C ILE A 94 2.90 -3.93 -8.47
N ALA A 95 2.37 -4.53 -7.40
CA ALA A 95 1.45 -5.66 -7.50
C ALA A 95 0.06 -5.24 -7.03
N LEU A 96 -0.96 -5.43 -7.86
CA LEU A 96 -2.35 -5.20 -7.48
C LEU A 96 -2.98 -6.52 -7.07
N ILE A 97 -3.42 -6.60 -5.81
CA ILE A 97 -4.19 -7.72 -5.25
C ILE A 97 -5.59 -7.25 -4.91
N GLY A 98 -6.52 -8.18 -4.76
CA GLY A 98 -7.90 -7.89 -4.40
C GLY A 98 -8.88 -8.83 -5.09
N PHE A 99 -10.11 -8.84 -4.60
CA PHE A 99 -11.15 -9.71 -5.10
C PHE A 99 -11.44 -9.47 -6.59
N MET A 100 -12.05 -10.44 -7.28
CA MET A 100 -12.56 -10.19 -8.63
C MET A 100 -13.56 -9.02 -8.61
N GLY A 101 -13.60 -8.21 -9.67
CA GLY A 101 -14.46 -7.02 -9.72
C GLY A 101 -13.92 -5.78 -8.98
N THR A 102 -12.76 -5.84 -8.32
CA THR A 102 -12.16 -4.65 -7.68
C THR A 102 -11.44 -3.69 -8.64
N GLY A 103 -11.39 -4.01 -9.94
CA GLY A 103 -10.85 -3.12 -10.97
C GLY A 103 -9.35 -3.24 -11.28
N LYS A 104 -8.66 -4.25 -10.73
CA LYS A 104 -7.19 -4.48 -10.90
C LYS A 104 -6.70 -4.28 -12.33
N SER A 105 -7.26 -5.01 -13.30
CA SER A 105 -6.84 -4.98 -14.71
C SER A 105 -7.07 -3.63 -15.40
N THR A 106 -8.03 -2.84 -14.93
CA THR A 106 -8.28 -1.49 -15.46
C THR A 106 -7.38 -0.46 -14.80
N VAL A 107 -7.26 -0.50 -13.47
CA VAL A 107 -6.38 0.38 -12.69
C VAL A 107 -4.92 0.19 -13.10
N SER A 108 -4.47 -1.05 -13.36
CA SER A 108 -3.10 -1.32 -13.79
C SER A 108 -2.75 -0.67 -15.12
N ARG A 109 -3.70 -0.56 -16.06
CA ARG A 109 -3.49 0.14 -17.34
C ARG A 109 -3.31 1.64 -17.15
N TYR A 110 -4.17 2.28 -16.36
CA TYR A 110 -4.00 3.70 -16.01
C TYR A 110 -2.68 3.99 -15.29
N LEU A 111 -2.29 3.12 -14.35
CA LEU A 111 -1.01 3.25 -13.67
C LEU A 111 0.18 3.04 -14.61
N ALA A 112 0.08 2.11 -15.57
CA ALA A 112 1.16 1.82 -16.51
C ALA A 112 1.48 3.04 -17.39
N GLU A 113 0.45 3.76 -17.83
CA GLU A 113 0.60 5.02 -18.55
C GLU A 113 1.26 6.09 -17.67
N SER A 114 0.75 6.27 -16.45
CA SER A 114 1.21 7.33 -15.52
C SER A 114 2.66 7.13 -15.06
N LEU A 115 3.06 5.87 -14.82
CA LEU A 115 4.38 5.51 -14.29
C LEU A 115 5.37 5.04 -15.37
N ARG A 116 4.93 4.96 -16.64
CA ARG A 116 5.71 4.41 -17.77
C ARG A 116 6.21 2.98 -17.49
N MET A 117 5.36 2.17 -16.87
CA MET A 117 5.61 0.77 -16.53
C MET A 117 4.81 -0.14 -17.45
N THR A 118 5.15 -1.42 -17.52
CA THR A 118 4.34 -2.41 -18.27
C THR A 118 3.30 -3.03 -17.35
N SER A 119 2.01 -2.92 -17.71
CA SER A 119 0.95 -3.69 -17.05
C SER A 119 0.93 -5.13 -17.54
N ILE A 120 0.83 -6.08 -16.60
CA ILE A 120 0.69 -7.50 -16.85
C ILE A 120 -0.46 -8.01 -15.97
N ASP A 121 -1.39 -8.73 -16.57
CA ASP A 121 -2.44 -9.46 -15.86
C ASP A 121 -2.09 -10.95 -15.87
N ILE A 122 -1.92 -11.53 -14.68
CA ILE A 122 -1.51 -12.93 -14.53
C ILE A 122 -2.55 -13.87 -15.13
N ASP A 123 -3.84 -13.57 -14.95
CA ASP A 123 -4.92 -14.40 -15.49
C ASP A 123 -4.83 -14.44 -17.02
N CYS A 124 -4.65 -13.27 -17.66
CA CYS A 124 -4.47 -13.19 -19.12
C CYS A 124 -3.20 -13.89 -19.61
N GLU A 125 -2.11 -13.83 -18.84
CA GLU A 125 -0.84 -14.43 -19.25
C GLU A 125 -0.86 -15.96 -19.15
N ILE A 126 -1.58 -16.50 -18.16
CA ILE A 126 -1.88 -17.94 -18.06
C ILE A 126 -2.70 -18.38 -19.27
N GLU A 127 -3.78 -17.67 -19.61
CA GLU A 127 -4.62 -18.01 -20.77
C GLU A 127 -3.82 -17.98 -22.08
N ARG A 128 -3.02 -16.94 -22.27
CA ARG A 128 -2.18 -16.75 -23.47
C ARG A 128 -1.16 -17.88 -23.63
N LYS A 129 -0.49 -18.31 -22.53
CA LYS A 129 0.54 -19.36 -22.57
C LYS A 129 -0.05 -20.76 -22.73
N ASN A 130 -1.24 -21.01 -22.18
CA ASN A 130 -1.91 -22.32 -22.26
C ASN A 130 -2.82 -22.45 -23.49
N GLY A 131 -3.13 -21.35 -24.19
CA GLY A 131 -4.08 -21.35 -25.30
C GLY A 131 -5.49 -21.79 -24.89
N SER A 132 -5.84 -21.67 -23.61
CA SER A 132 -7.10 -22.13 -23.01
C SER A 132 -7.61 -21.08 -22.04
N SER A 133 -8.93 -20.91 -21.95
CA SER A 133 -9.52 -19.98 -20.98
C SER A 133 -9.33 -20.49 -19.54
N ILE A 134 -9.33 -19.60 -18.56
CA ILE A 134 -9.31 -20.00 -17.14
C ILE A 134 -10.48 -20.91 -16.80
N THR A 135 -11.64 -20.67 -17.41
CA THR A 135 -12.81 -21.54 -17.22
C THR A 135 -12.54 -22.97 -17.68
N ASP A 136 -11.88 -23.15 -18.83
CA ASP A 136 -11.51 -24.46 -19.34
C ASP A 136 -10.38 -25.09 -18.53
N ILE A 137 -9.40 -24.31 -18.07
CA ILE A 137 -8.32 -24.79 -17.19
C ILE A 137 -8.91 -25.33 -15.89
N PHE A 138 -9.80 -24.59 -15.22
CA PHE A 138 -10.46 -25.05 -14.00
C PHE A 138 -11.28 -26.32 -14.26
N LYS A 139 -12.02 -26.37 -15.37
CA LYS A 139 -12.88 -27.52 -15.72
C LYS A 139 -12.08 -28.78 -16.03
N ASN A 140 -10.98 -28.65 -16.77
CA ASN A 140 -10.23 -29.80 -17.30
C ASN A 140 -9.08 -30.24 -16.38
N LEU A 141 -8.43 -29.29 -15.69
CA LEU A 141 -7.21 -29.53 -14.91
C LEU A 141 -7.38 -29.29 -13.40
N GLY A 142 -8.50 -28.69 -12.99
CA GLY A 142 -8.80 -28.38 -11.60
C GLY A 142 -8.10 -27.12 -11.07
N GLU A 143 -8.59 -26.63 -9.93
CA GLU A 143 -8.06 -25.42 -9.28
C GLU A 143 -6.59 -25.56 -8.87
N ASP A 144 -6.18 -26.71 -8.31
CA ASP A 144 -4.79 -26.92 -7.88
C ASP A 144 -3.78 -26.73 -9.02
N SER A 145 -4.14 -27.17 -10.23
CA SER A 145 -3.30 -26.98 -11.41
C SER A 145 -3.23 -25.51 -11.81
N PHE A 146 -4.35 -24.79 -11.77
CA PHE A 146 -4.36 -23.34 -11.98
C PHE A 146 -3.51 -22.60 -10.94
N ARG A 147 -3.59 -22.98 -9.65
CA ARG A 147 -2.79 -22.35 -8.59
C ARG A 147 -1.29 -22.56 -8.78
N ARG A 148 -0.87 -23.72 -9.28
CA ARG A 148 0.54 -23.96 -9.65
C ARG A 148 0.99 -23.10 -10.84
N MET A 149 0.12 -22.90 -11.83
CA MET A 149 0.39 -21.99 -12.95
C MET A 149 0.50 -20.54 -12.46
N GLU A 150 -0.43 -20.10 -11.61
CA GLU A 150 -0.44 -18.77 -10.99
C GLU A 150 0.85 -18.52 -10.18
N GLU A 151 1.29 -19.50 -9.38
CA GLU A 151 2.56 -19.43 -8.66
C GLU A 151 3.75 -19.26 -9.62
N HIS A 152 3.83 -20.08 -10.66
CA HIS A 152 4.92 -20.01 -11.64
C HIS A 152 4.99 -18.66 -12.35
N GLU A 153 3.84 -18.10 -12.74
CA GLU A 153 3.78 -16.78 -13.38
C GLU A 153 4.18 -15.66 -12.41
N ILE A 154 3.73 -15.71 -11.15
CA ILE A 154 4.16 -14.76 -10.13
C ILE A 154 5.68 -14.81 -9.96
N ASP A 155 6.27 -16.01 -9.92
CA ASP A 155 7.71 -16.18 -9.75
C ASP A 155 8.52 -15.60 -10.91
N ALA A 156 8.06 -15.84 -12.14
CA ALA A 156 8.69 -15.32 -13.34
C ALA A 156 8.66 -13.78 -13.39
N LEU A 157 7.59 -13.16 -12.86
CA LEU A 157 7.40 -11.72 -12.88
C LEU A 157 8.02 -11.00 -11.67
N ALA A 158 8.06 -11.64 -10.50
CA ALA A 158 8.53 -11.02 -9.25
C ALA A 158 9.99 -10.52 -9.35
N GLY A 159 10.83 -11.24 -10.10
CA GLY A 159 12.24 -10.87 -10.32
C GLY A 159 12.46 -9.76 -11.35
N LEU A 160 11.45 -9.37 -12.13
CA LEU A 160 11.56 -8.33 -13.15
C LEU A 160 11.51 -6.93 -12.53
N SER A 161 11.59 -5.89 -13.36
CA SER A 161 11.50 -4.49 -12.93
C SER A 161 10.61 -3.70 -13.89
N GLY A 162 10.02 -2.61 -13.41
CA GLY A 162 9.15 -1.75 -14.21
C GLY A 162 7.81 -2.40 -14.55
N ARG A 163 7.30 -3.31 -13.71
CA ARG A 163 6.03 -4.03 -13.96
C ARG A 163 4.92 -3.63 -13.00
N ILE A 164 3.70 -3.57 -13.51
CA ILE A 164 2.46 -3.50 -12.74
C ILE A 164 1.74 -4.83 -12.90
N ILE A 165 1.75 -5.64 -11.85
CA ILE A 165 1.32 -7.03 -11.87
C ILE A 165 -0.07 -7.12 -11.26
N SER A 166 -1.10 -7.35 -12.09
CA SER A 166 -2.46 -7.62 -11.63
C SER A 166 -2.58 -9.11 -11.31
N CYS A 167 -2.77 -9.43 -10.03
CA CYS A 167 -2.86 -10.82 -9.58
C CYS A 167 -4.28 -11.35 -9.64
N GLY A 168 -4.45 -12.66 -9.82
CA GLY A 168 -5.74 -13.33 -9.68
C GLY A 168 -6.30 -13.16 -8.27
N GLY A 169 -7.62 -13.20 -8.14
CA GLY A 169 -8.30 -12.99 -6.85
C GLY A 169 -8.03 -14.08 -5.80
N GLY A 170 -7.33 -15.16 -6.16
CA GLY A 170 -6.92 -16.24 -5.25
C GLY A 170 -5.42 -16.24 -4.94
N ALA A 171 -4.61 -15.42 -5.61
CA ALA A 171 -3.15 -15.40 -5.47
C ALA A 171 -2.68 -15.26 -4.02
N VAL A 172 -3.41 -14.49 -3.21
CA VAL A 172 -3.09 -14.23 -1.79
C VAL A 172 -3.17 -15.46 -0.88
N LEU A 173 -3.78 -16.55 -1.35
CA LEU A 173 -3.82 -17.81 -0.61
C LEU A 173 -2.45 -18.53 -0.62
N ASN A 174 -1.60 -18.24 -1.62
CA ASN A 174 -0.24 -18.76 -1.67
C ASN A 174 0.73 -17.77 -1.01
N LYS A 175 1.07 -18.04 0.25
CA LYS A 175 2.01 -17.21 1.02
C LYS A 175 3.38 -17.09 0.34
N ALA A 176 3.90 -18.16 -0.25
CA ALA A 176 5.21 -18.14 -0.89
C ALA A 176 5.24 -17.22 -2.12
N SER A 177 4.17 -17.20 -2.91
CA SER A 177 4.01 -16.24 -4.03
C SER A 177 3.95 -14.80 -3.52
N MET A 178 3.21 -14.54 -2.44
CA MET A 178 3.11 -13.19 -1.87
C MET A 178 4.42 -12.71 -1.27
N ASP A 179 5.14 -13.58 -0.55
CA ASP A 179 6.45 -13.27 0.00
C ASP A 179 7.45 -12.90 -1.12
N ARG A 180 7.41 -13.62 -2.25
CA ARG A 180 8.22 -13.32 -3.44
C ARG A 180 7.86 -11.98 -4.08
N LEU A 181 6.56 -11.68 -4.27
CA LEU A 181 6.15 -10.35 -4.73
C LEU A 181 6.62 -9.26 -3.78
N ARG A 182 6.46 -9.44 -2.47
CA ARG A 182 6.82 -8.44 -1.46
C ARG A 182 8.32 -8.13 -1.40
N GLN A 183 9.19 -8.97 -1.95
CA GLN A 183 10.62 -8.67 -2.02
C GLN A 183 10.95 -7.53 -2.99
N ASN A 184 10.17 -7.34 -4.05
CA ASN A 184 10.51 -6.41 -5.14
C ASN A 184 9.31 -5.60 -5.69
N ALA A 185 8.08 -5.89 -5.26
CA ALA A 185 6.87 -5.18 -5.63
C ALA A 185 6.20 -4.55 -4.40
N THR A 186 5.72 -3.31 -4.54
CA THR A 186 4.80 -2.74 -3.56
C THR A 186 3.44 -3.35 -3.79
N VAL A 187 2.92 -4.04 -2.77
CA VAL A 187 1.68 -4.78 -2.89
C VAL A 187 0.50 -3.89 -2.48
N ILE A 188 -0.41 -3.64 -3.40
CA ILE A 188 -1.55 -2.74 -3.21
C ILE A 188 -2.82 -3.56 -3.27
N TRP A 189 -3.57 -3.56 -2.17
CA TRP A 189 -4.87 -4.18 -2.12
C TRP A 189 -5.96 -3.20 -2.58
N LEU A 190 -6.57 -3.52 -3.71
CA LEU A 190 -7.82 -2.90 -4.16
C LEU A 190 -8.99 -3.58 -3.47
N ASN A 191 -9.58 -2.88 -2.49
CA ASN A 191 -10.71 -3.34 -1.71
C ASN A 191 -12.03 -2.80 -2.29
N ALA A 192 -13.09 -3.59 -2.25
CA ALA A 192 -14.44 -3.18 -2.64
C ALA A 192 -15.49 -3.93 -1.82
N GLY A 193 -16.61 -3.27 -1.55
CA GLY A 193 -17.79 -3.88 -0.97
C GLY A 193 -18.49 -4.85 -1.92
N VAL A 194 -19.35 -5.70 -1.35
CA VAL A 194 -20.12 -6.72 -2.08
C VAL A 194 -20.98 -6.10 -3.18
N GLU A 195 -21.63 -4.96 -2.91
CA GLU A 195 -22.47 -4.27 -3.89
C GLU A 195 -21.67 -3.80 -5.11
N THR A 196 -20.54 -3.15 -4.89
CA THR A 196 -19.66 -2.70 -5.96
C THR A 196 -19.12 -3.87 -6.78
N ILE A 197 -18.76 -4.98 -6.12
CA ILE A 197 -18.32 -6.20 -6.79
C ILE A 197 -19.45 -6.79 -7.65
N LEU A 198 -20.67 -6.93 -7.10
CA LEU A 198 -21.83 -7.43 -7.82
C LEU A 198 -22.15 -6.56 -9.04
N GLN A 199 -22.15 -5.24 -8.88
CA GLN A 199 -22.41 -4.29 -9.95
C GLN A 199 -21.37 -4.40 -11.09
N ARG A 200 -20.08 -4.48 -10.74
CA ARG A 200 -18.98 -4.53 -11.72
C ARG A 200 -18.87 -5.87 -12.43
N ILE A 201 -19.10 -6.97 -11.72
CA ILE A 201 -19.07 -8.30 -12.32
C ILE A 201 -20.35 -8.57 -13.12
N GLY A 202 -21.50 -8.07 -12.66
CA GLY A 202 -22.79 -8.33 -13.28
C GLY A 202 -23.02 -9.83 -13.48
N ASN A 203 -23.42 -10.19 -14.71
CA ASN A 203 -23.69 -11.57 -15.12
C ASN A 203 -22.50 -12.27 -15.80
N ASP A 204 -21.27 -11.78 -15.61
CA ASP A 204 -20.07 -12.39 -16.15
C ASP A 204 -19.93 -13.85 -15.68
N ARG A 205 -19.89 -14.78 -16.65
CA ARG A 205 -19.77 -16.24 -16.47
C ARG A 205 -18.35 -16.75 -16.68
N SER A 206 -17.39 -15.89 -17.05
CA SER A 206 -15.98 -16.28 -17.21
C SER A 206 -15.28 -16.57 -15.88
N ARG A 207 -15.99 -16.43 -14.75
CA ARG A 207 -15.49 -16.55 -13.37
C ARG A 207 -15.97 -17.88 -12.77
N PRO A 208 -15.15 -18.94 -12.78
CA PRO A 208 -15.59 -20.28 -12.42
C PRO A 208 -16.16 -20.37 -11.01
N LEU A 209 -15.55 -19.66 -10.06
CA LEU A 209 -15.98 -19.62 -8.65
C LEU A 209 -17.32 -18.92 -8.42
N LEU A 210 -17.81 -18.10 -9.37
CA LEU A 210 -19.09 -17.40 -9.26
C LEU A 210 -20.16 -17.97 -10.21
N ASN A 211 -19.91 -19.13 -10.80
CA ASN A 211 -20.90 -19.82 -11.63
C ASN A 211 -21.85 -20.67 -10.75
N VAL A 212 -22.45 -20.02 -9.74
CA VAL A 212 -23.37 -20.60 -8.76
C VAL A 212 -24.70 -19.87 -8.77
N GLN A 213 -25.75 -20.48 -8.21
CA GLN A 213 -27.10 -19.90 -8.14
C GLN A 213 -27.12 -18.60 -7.32
N ASP A 214 -26.52 -18.61 -6.12
CA ASP A 214 -26.45 -17.45 -5.22
C ASP A 214 -25.05 -16.82 -5.22
N ARG A 215 -24.81 -15.96 -6.22
CA ARG A 215 -23.54 -15.24 -6.38
C ARG A 215 -23.23 -14.31 -5.21
N ARG A 216 -24.26 -13.72 -4.59
CA ARG A 216 -24.06 -12.77 -3.49
C ARG A 216 -23.46 -13.49 -2.29
N SER A 217 -24.11 -14.56 -1.85
CA SER A 217 -23.64 -15.34 -0.70
C SER A 217 -22.24 -15.92 -0.94
N GLU A 218 -21.95 -16.37 -2.16
CA GLU A 218 -20.62 -16.86 -2.54
C GLU A 218 -19.55 -15.75 -2.46
N ILE A 219 -19.84 -14.55 -2.98
CA ILE A 219 -18.93 -13.39 -2.88
C ILE A 219 -18.67 -13.04 -1.41
N GLU A 220 -19.72 -12.97 -0.58
CA GLU A 220 -19.61 -12.67 0.85
C GLU A 220 -18.76 -13.71 1.60
N MET A 221 -18.92 -14.99 1.28
CA MET A 221 -18.12 -16.07 1.84
C MET A 221 -16.66 -15.95 1.42
N LEU A 222 -16.38 -15.82 0.12
CA LEU A 222 -15.02 -15.75 -0.39
C LEU A 222 -14.27 -14.49 0.09
N LEU A 223 -14.95 -13.35 0.21
CA LEU A 223 -14.38 -12.14 0.80
C LEU A 223 -14.00 -12.38 2.26
N ARG A 224 -14.89 -12.98 3.07
CA ARG A 224 -14.60 -13.32 4.47
C ARG A 224 -13.36 -14.21 4.59
N LEU A 225 -13.25 -15.24 3.74
CA LEU A 225 -12.11 -16.15 3.74
C LEU A 225 -10.79 -15.50 3.29
N ARG A 226 -10.83 -14.43 2.49
CA ARG A 226 -9.63 -13.84 1.86
C ARG A 226 -9.20 -12.51 2.44
N THR A 227 -10.06 -11.83 3.21
CA THR A 227 -9.78 -10.48 3.77
C THR A 227 -8.48 -10.44 4.56
N ASP A 228 -8.27 -11.39 5.48
CA ASP A 228 -7.05 -11.43 6.30
C ASP A 228 -5.80 -11.67 5.46
N HIS A 229 -5.89 -12.50 4.42
CA HIS A 229 -4.81 -12.74 3.48
C HIS A 229 -4.46 -11.49 2.68
N TYR A 230 -5.46 -10.74 2.21
CA TYR A 230 -5.22 -9.46 1.53
C TYR A 230 -4.54 -8.45 2.46
N ALA A 231 -5.03 -8.31 3.69
CA ALA A 231 -4.49 -7.39 4.67
C ALA A 231 -3.02 -7.70 4.99
N LEU A 232 -2.70 -8.96 5.28
CA LEU A 232 -1.34 -9.40 5.60
C LEU A 232 -0.37 -9.27 4.43
N ALA A 233 -0.84 -9.45 3.19
CA ALA A 233 0.00 -9.37 2.00
C ALA A 233 0.25 -7.94 1.52
N SER A 234 -0.62 -6.99 1.87
CA SER A 234 -0.59 -5.62 1.34
C SER A 234 0.37 -4.67 2.07
N ASP A 235 1.01 -3.78 1.32
CA ASP A 235 1.74 -2.61 1.81
C ASP A 235 0.84 -1.35 1.84
N LEU A 236 -0.21 -1.31 0.98
CA LEU A 236 -1.18 -0.23 0.87
C LEU A 236 -2.57 -0.79 0.57
N VAL A 237 -3.61 -0.18 1.15
CA VAL A 237 -5.01 -0.54 0.90
C VAL A 237 -5.74 0.64 0.28
N ILE A 238 -6.46 0.41 -0.83
CA ILE A 238 -7.25 1.41 -1.53
C ILE A 238 -8.68 0.91 -1.66
N ASN A 239 -9.63 1.63 -1.05
CA ASN A 239 -11.05 1.39 -1.28
C ASN A 239 -11.44 1.89 -2.68
N THR A 240 -12.06 1.01 -3.48
CA THR A 240 -12.47 1.26 -4.86
C THR A 240 -13.98 1.48 -5.03
N ASP A 241 -14.75 1.48 -3.94
CA ASP A 241 -16.18 1.76 -3.97
C ASP A 241 -16.42 3.19 -4.45
N GLU A 242 -17.42 3.35 -5.32
CA GLU A 242 -17.88 4.63 -5.87
C GLU A 242 -16.78 5.49 -6.50
N LYS A 243 -15.70 4.85 -6.98
CA LYS A 243 -14.57 5.52 -7.62
C LYS A 243 -14.32 4.99 -9.02
N GLU A 244 -13.94 5.90 -9.90
CA GLU A 244 -13.54 5.55 -11.25
C GLU A 244 -12.09 5.02 -11.27
N PRO A 245 -11.74 4.09 -12.19
CA PRO A 245 -10.41 3.50 -12.25
C PRO A 245 -9.26 4.52 -12.37
N GLY A 246 -9.47 5.62 -13.08
CA GLY A 246 -8.49 6.70 -13.21
C GLY A 246 -8.24 7.44 -11.89
N GLU A 247 -9.27 7.63 -11.06
CA GLU A 247 -9.13 8.24 -9.73
C GLU A 247 -8.37 7.33 -8.77
N ILE A 248 -8.67 6.03 -8.82
CA ILE A 248 -7.96 5.00 -8.04
C ILE A 248 -6.48 4.97 -8.43
N ALA A 249 -6.18 4.97 -9.75
CA ALA A 249 -4.82 4.99 -10.25
C ALA A 249 -4.08 6.27 -9.85
N LYS A 250 -4.72 7.44 -9.96
CA LYS A 250 -4.14 8.71 -9.49
C LYS A 250 -3.84 8.65 -7.99
N ARG A 251 -4.77 8.15 -7.17
CA ARG A 251 -4.54 8.02 -5.73
C ARG A 251 -3.33 7.13 -5.44
N ILE A 252 -3.21 6.00 -6.12
CA ILE A 252 -2.05 5.11 -5.99
C ILE A 252 -0.76 5.82 -6.40
N TYR A 253 -0.78 6.52 -7.54
CA TYR A 253 0.37 7.31 -8.02
C TYR A 253 0.80 8.34 -6.97
N ASP A 254 -0.14 9.09 -6.38
CA ASP A 254 0.14 10.10 -5.37
C ASP A 254 0.75 9.48 -4.10
N GLU A 255 0.24 8.34 -3.63
CA GLU A 255 0.78 7.61 -2.46
C GLU A 255 2.18 7.06 -2.70
N ILE A 256 2.42 6.52 -3.89
CA ILE A 256 3.72 6.00 -4.30
C ILE A 256 4.73 7.15 -4.44
N ASN A 257 4.35 8.27 -5.05
CA ASN A 257 5.25 9.41 -5.23
C ASN A 257 5.50 10.19 -3.95
N THR A 258 4.51 10.31 -3.06
CA THR A 258 4.72 10.84 -1.71
C THR A 258 5.71 9.98 -0.91
N SER A 259 5.86 8.70 -1.30
CA SER A 259 6.86 7.78 -0.75
C SER A 259 8.21 7.79 -1.51
N LEU A 260 8.27 8.33 -2.73
CA LEU A 260 9.48 8.46 -3.58
C LEU A 260 10.17 9.82 -3.48
N GLU A 261 9.42 10.88 -3.16
CA GLU A 261 9.96 12.20 -2.80
C GLU A 261 10.52 12.23 -1.36
N ARG A 262 10.65 11.05 -0.74
CA ARG A 262 11.43 10.81 0.48
C ARG A 262 12.90 10.61 0.12
#